data_AF-A0A6A9SG73-F1
#
_entry.id   AF-A0A6A9SG73-F1
#
_cell.length_a   1.000
_cell.length_b   1.000
_cell.length_c   1.000
_cell.angle_alpha   90.00
_cell.angle_beta   90.00
_cell.angle_gamma   90.00
#
_symmetry.space_group_name_H-M   'P 1'
#
loop_
_entity.id
_entity.type
_entity.pdbx_description
1 polymer ?
#
loop_
_entity_poly.entity_id
_entity_poly.type
_entity_poly.pdbx_seq_one_letter_code
_entity_poly.pdbx_strand_id
1 'polypeptide(L)'
;MRRRDVLRASAAAAALPFAGRTVSARQSAFEPLGVLDLDGTKEVVVGDGGETAFVATTDGIATVDVSDPADPELLARVAPLLEDHEDGPMRMSTT
;
A
#
# COMPACT_ATOMS: atom_id res chain seq x y z
N MET A 1 -13.46 25.82 5.99
CA MET A 1 -13.64 26.33 4.61
C MET A 1 -12.89 27.66 4.45
N ARG A 2 -11.64 27.65 3.93
CA ARG A 2 -10.90 28.84 3.45
C ARG A 2 -9.65 28.38 2.68
N ARG A 3 -9.77 28.09 1.38
CA ARG A 3 -8.61 27.73 0.51
C ARG A 3 -8.74 28.25 -0.93
N ARG A 4 -9.64 29.20 -1.22
CA ARG A 4 -10.05 29.49 -2.61
C ARG A 4 -9.80 30.92 -3.10
N ASP A 5 -9.03 31.75 -2.40
CA ASP A 5 -8.94 33.18 -2.73
C ASP A 5 -7.60 33.66 -3.32
N VAL A 6 -6.69 32.78 -3.79
CA VAL A 6 -5.33 33.23 -4.20
C VAL A 6 -4.97 33.08 -5.68
N LEU A 7 -5.93 32.82 -6.59
CA LEU A 7 -5.64 32.93 -8.02
C LEU A 7 -6.36 34.12 -8.65
N ARG A 8 -5.84 35.32 -8.39
CA ARG A 8 -6.07 36.50 -9.22
C ARG A 8 -4.80 36.83 -10.00
N ALA A 9 -4.87 36.47 -11.28
CA ALA A 9 -4.35 37.17 -12.45
C ALA A 9 -3.11 38.06 -12.29
N SER A 10 -2.02 37.65 -12.93
CA SER A 10 -1.05 38.57 -13.53
C SER A 10 -0.60 38.00 -14.88
N ALA A 11 -1.31 38.44 -15.93
CA ALA A 11 -0.86 38.32 -17.30
C ALA A 11 0.13 39.47 -17.58
N ALA A 12 1.40 39.14 -17.83
CA ALA A 12 2.35 40.00 -18.51
C ALA A 12 3.34 39.10 -19.27
N ALA A 13 3.29 39.16 -20.59
CA ALA A 13 4.14 38.41 -21.50
C ALA A 13 5.57 38.97 -21.49
N ALA A 14 6.55 38.13 -21.17
CA ALA A 14 7.94 38.33 -21.55
C ALA A 14 8.41 37.04 -22.24
N ALA A 15 8.66 37.12 -23.54
CA ALA A 15 9.20 36.04 -24.34
C ALA A 15 10.65 35.79 -23.94
N LEU A 16 10.87 34.84 -23.04
CA LEU A 16 12.18 34.25 -22.76
C LEU A 16 12.24 32.90 -23.48
N PRO A 17 13.36 32.53 -24.12
CA PRO A 17 13.53 31.18 -24.60
C PRO A 17 13.53 30.26 -23.38
N PHE A 18 12.38 29.63 -23.12
CA PHE A 18 12.29 28.51 -22.20
C PHE A 18 13.14 27.40 -22.81
N ALA A 19 14.43 27.37 -22.45
CA ALA A 19 15.20 26.14 -22.47
C ALA A 19 14.60 25.24 -21.39
N GLY A 20 13.45 24.65 -21.72
CA GLY A 20 12.77 23.69 -20.89
C GLY A 20 13.73 22.53 -20.68
N ARG A 21 14.38 22.49 -19.53
CA ARG A 21 14.98 21.27 -19.05
C ARG A 21 13.81 20.32 -18.83
N THR A 22 13.53 19.48 -19.81
CA THR A 22 12.75 18.27 -19.58
C THR A 22 13.60 17.46 -18.61
N VAL A 23 13.32 17.60 -17.32
CA VAL A 23 13.76 16.61 -16.34
C VAL A 23 12.98 15.36 -16.72
N SER A 24 13.55 14.55 -17.60
CA SER A 24 13.17 13.16 -17.71
C SER A 24 13.63 12.54 -16.41
N ALA A 25 12.78 12.64 -15.39
CA ALA A 25 12.82 11.72 -14.29
C ALA A 25 12.53 10.37 -14.95
N ARG A 26 13.59 9.68 -15.37
CA ARG A 26 13.54 8.26 -15.58
C ARG A 26 13.08 7.75 -14.23
N GLN A 27 11.77 7.50 -14.09
CA GLN A 27 11.25 6.85 -12.91
C GLN A 27 12.10 5.60 -12.79
N SER A 28 12.99 5.57 -11.80
CA SER A 28 13.67 4.34 -11.42
C SER A 28 12.58 3.29 -11.40
N ALA A 29 12.77 2.18 -12.12
CA ALA A 29 11.82 1.09 -12.04
C ALA A 29 11.64 0.80 -10.54
N PHE A 30 10.44 1.00 -10.03
CA PHE A 30 10.16 0.74 -8.63
C PHE A 30 10.25 -0.77 -8.47
N GLU A 31 11.22 -1.22 -7.68
CA GLU A 31 11.38 -2.63 -7.31
C GLU A 31 11.03 -2.77 -5.83
N PRO A 32 10.32 -3.84 -5.43
CA PRO A 32 10.09 -4.12 -4.02
C PRO A 32 11.42 -4.21 -3.26
N LEU A 33 11.46 -3.66 -2.04
CA LEU A 33 12.61 -3.83 -1.15
C LEU A 33 12.73 -5.27 -0.66
N GLY A 34 11.58 -5.91 -0.39
CA GLY A 34 11.43 -7.30 -0.01
C GLY A 34 10.07 -7.84 -0.48
N VAL A 35 9.94 -9.17 -0.52
CA VAL A 35 8.71 -9.86 -0.93
C VAL A 35 8.46 -11.02 0.03
N LEU A 36 7.25 -11.09 0.57
CA LEU A 36 6.74 -12.24 1.32
C LEU A 36 5.50 -12.78 0.62
N ASP A 37 5.58 -14.01 0.12
CA ASP A 37 4.44 -14.67 -0.50
C ASP A 37 3.43 -15.13 0.57
N LEU A 38 2.18 -14.71 0.40
CA LEU A 38 1.12 -14.96 1.37
C LEU A 38 -0.19 -15.24 0.63
N ASP A 39 -0.56 -16.52 0.57
CA ASP A 39 -1.72 -16.97 -0.19
C ASP A 39 -3.02 -16.30 0.24
N GLY A 40 -3.87 -16.02 -0.74
CA GLY A 40 -5.20 -15.49 -0.50
C GLY A 40 -5.23 -14.06 0.03
N THR A 41 -4.11 -13.34 0.07
CA THR A 41 -4.01 -11.92 0.46
C THR A 41 -5.06 -11.06 -0.25
N LYS A 42 -5.70 -10.16 0.50
CA LYS A 42 -6.69 -9.20 0.01
C LYS A 42 -6.30 -7.76 0.31
N GLU A 43 -6.19 -7.41 1.58
CA GLU A 43 -5.90 -6.06 2.04
C GLU A 43 -4.83 -6.11 3.13
N VAL A 44 -3.98 -5.08 3.17
CA VAL A 44 -2.90 -4.95 4.14
C VAL A 44 -2.95 -3.56 4.74
N VAL A 45 -2.87 -3.49 6.07
CA VAL A 45 -2.75 -2.24 6.82
C VAL A 45 -1.55 -2.30 7.75
N VAL A 46 -0.76 -1.23 7.81
CA VAL A 46 0.38 -1.13 8.73
C VAL A 46 -0.10 -0.48 10.01
N GLY A 47 0.23 -1.07 11.16
CA GLY A 47 -0.09 -0.50 12.47
C GLY A 47 0.67 0.80 12.74
N ASP A 48 0.23 1.56 13.73
CA ASP A 48 0.76 2.90 14.04
C ASP A 48 2.28 2.93 14.31
N GLY A 49 2.84 1.82 14.80
CA GLY A 49 4.29 1.68 15.04
C GLY A 49 5.13 1.50 13.77
N GLY A 50 4.51 1.22 12.61
CA GLY A 50 5.22 1.02 11.35
C GLY A 50 5.92 -0.35 11.21
N GLU A 51 5.96 -1.15 12.27
CA GLU A 51 6.73 -2.41 12.34
C GLU A 51 5.87 -3.66 12.07
N THR A 52 4.56 -3.57 12.20
CA THR A 52 3.65 -4.71 12.00
C THR A 52 2.58 -4.38 10.97
N ALA A 53 2.46 -5.24 9.96
CA ALA A 53 1.38 -5.23 9.01
C ALA A 53 0.33 -6.30 9.34
N PHE A 54 -0.94 -5.95 9.24
CA PHE A 54 -2.09 -6.85 9.38
C PHE A 54 -2.66 -7.12 8.00
N VAL A 55 -2.75 -8.39 7.63
CA VAL A 55 -3.14 -8.85 6.30
C VAL A 55 -4.44 -9.62 6.39
N ALA A 56 -5.48 -9.16 5.69
CA ALA A 56 -6.65 -9.97 5.44
C ALA A 56 -6.33 -11.01 4.35
N THR A 57 -6.57 -12.29 4.63
CA THR A 57 -6.59 -13.34 3.62
C THR A 57 -8.04 -13.72 3.30
N THR A 58 -8.23 -14.58 2.31
CA THR A 58 -9.58 -14.95 1.84
C THR A 58 -10.37 -15.69 2.92
N ASP A 59 -9.67 -16.43 3.77
CA ASP A 59 -10.20 -17.32 4.80
C ASP A 59 -9.71 -16.96 6.20
N GLY A 60 -8.96 -15.87 6.35
CA GLY A 60 -8.09 -15.68 7.49
C GLY A 60 -7.54 -14.28 7.69
N ILE A 61 -6.70 -14.13 8.71
CA ILE A 61 -5.88 -12.95 8.98
C ILE A 61 -4.45 -13.42 9.25
N ALA A 62 -3.46 -12.64 8.79
CA ALA A 62 -2.06 -12.82 9.14
C ALA A 62 -1.46 -11.52 9.69
N THR A 63 -0.39 -11.64 10.48
CA THR A 63 0.44 -10.52 10.93
C THR A 63 1.86 -10.72 10.43
N VAL A 64 2.47 -9.66 9.94
CA VAL A 64 3.79 -9.66 9.30
C VAL A 64 4.65 -8.60 9.97
N ASP A 65 5.88 -8.97 10.34
CA ASP A 65 6.93 -8.02 10.72
C ASP A 65 7.45 -7.34 9.44
N VAL A 66 7.42 -6.02 9.45
CA VAL A 66 7.90 -5.16 8.35
C VAL A 66 8.92 -4.14 8.85
N SER A 67 9.53 -4.40 10.02
CA SER A 67 10.58 -3.55 10.60
C SER A 67 11.83 -3.49 9.71
N ASP A 68 12.21 -4.61 9.08
CA ASP A 68 13.13 -4.62 7.94
C ASP A 68 12.33 -4.72 6.62
N PRO A 69 12.21 -3.63 5.84
CA PRO A 69 11.47 -3.66 4.59
C PRO A 69 12.12 -4.50 3.49
N ALA A 70 13.39 -4.91 3.66
CA ALA A 70 14.07 -5.80 2.73
C ALA A 70 13.81 -7.29 3.03
N ASP A 71 13.36 -7.62 4.24
CA ASP A 71 13.13 -8.98 4.71
C ASP A 71 11.86 -9.08 5.59
N PRO A 72 10.66 -8.93 4.99
CA PRO A 72 9.40 -9.04 5.74
C PRO A 72 9.14 -10.49 6.20
N GLU A 73 8.78 -10.67 7.47
CA GLU A 73 8.63 -11.99 8.08
C GLU A 73 7.19 -12.26 8.57
N LEU A 74 6.65 -13.45 8.32
CA LEU A 74 5.35 -13.85 8.86
C LEU A 74 5.46 -14.09 10.38
N LEU A 75 4.74 -13.29 11.17
CA LEU A 75 4.68 -13.46 12.63
C LEU A 75 3.62 -14.49 13.04
N ALA A 76 2.43 -14.41 12.46
CA ALA A 76 1.34 -15.32 12.77
C ALA A 76 0.31 -15.38 11.63
N ARG A 77 -0.43 -16.49 11.57
CA ARG A 77 -1.58 -16.68 10.69
C ARG A 77 -2.69 -17.40 11.45
N VAL A 78 -3.91 -16.89 11.29
CA VAL A 78 -5.14 -17.50 11.80
C VAL A 78 -6.05 -17.78 10.61
N ALA A 79 -6.19 -19.06 10.29
CA ALA A 79 -7.07 -19.57 9.25
C ALA A 79 -7.42 -21.05 9.51
N PRO A 80 -8.62 -21.51 9.12
CA PRO A 80 -9.70 -20.68 8.62
C PRO A 80 -10.38 -19.92 9.77
N LEU A 81 -10.91 -18.73 9.51
CA LEU A 81 -11.61 -17.94 10.53
C LEU A 81 -13.03 -18.45 10.73
N LEU A 82 -13.55 -18.20 11.93
CA LEU A 82 -14.93 -18.53 12.32
C LEU A 82 -15.23 -20.04 12.34
N GLU A 83 -14.27 -20.90 12.70
CA GLU A 83 -14.49 -22.36 12.80
C GLU A 83 -15.65 -22.75 13.71
N ASP A 84 -15.85 -22.02 14.81
CA ASP A 84 -16.91 -22.28 15.77
C ASP A 84 -18.25 -21.58 15.45
N HIS A 85 -18.32 -20.84 14.33
CA HIS A 85 -19.53 -20.11 13.94
C HIS A 85 -20.50 -21.00 13.15
N GLU A 86 -21.81 -20.81 13.32
CA GLU A 86 -22.86 -21.60 12.63
C GLU A 86 -22.71 -21.58 11.09
N ASP A 87 -22.43 -20.40 10.53
CA ASP A 87 -22.14 -20.21 9.09
C ASP A 87 -20.67 -20.40 8.70
N GLY A 88 -19.87 -20.98 9.60
CA GLY A 88 -18.42 -21.08 9.46
C GLY A 88 -17.92 -22.42 8.89
N PRO A 89 -16.59 -22.53 8.71
CA PRO A 89 -15.63 -21.44 8.71
C PRO A 89 -15.62 -20.68 7.37
N MET A 90 -14.99 -19.51 7.36
CA MET A 90 -14.73 -18.74 6.15
C MET A 90 -13.90 -19.58 5.16
N ARG A 91 -14.29 -19.59 3.88
CA ARG A 91 -13.69 -20.45 2.85
C ARG A 91 -13.09 -19.65 1.72
N MET A 92 -11.96 -20.11 1.20
CA MET A 92 -11.47 -19.70 -0.11
C MET A 92 -12.46 -20.13 -1.20
N SER A 93 -12.99 -19.16 -1.95
CA SER A 93 -13.69 -19.47 -3.20
C SER A 93 -12.67 -19.91 -4.24
N THR A 94 -12.76 -21.17 -4.68
CA THR A 94 -11.95 -21.68 -5.78
C THR A 94 -12.70 -21.34 -7.07
N THR A 95 -12.23 -20.32 -7.81
CA THR A 95 -12.74 -19.96 -9.15
C THR A 95 -11.68 -20.27 -10.18
#